data_AF-A0A1D6HG43-F1
#
_entry.id   AF-A0A1D6HG43-F1
#
_cell.length_a   1.000
_cell.length_b   1.000
_cell.length_c   1.000
_cell.angle_alpha   90.00
_cell.angle_beta   90.00
_cell.angle_gamma   90.00
#
_symmetry.space_group_name_H-M   'P 1'
#
loop_
_entity.id
_entity.type
_entity.pdbx_description
1 polymer ?
#
loop_
_entity_poly.entity_id
_entity_poly.type
_entity_poly.pdbx_seq_one_letter_code
_entity_poly.pdbx_strand_id
1 'polypeptide(L)'
;MAGGFEWRTSASTTRGVEQAIITLKEGAHLLKCGKRGKPKFCTVRLSYDERALIWYSKNRGKHLSLNSVFSVVLGQKTTKLLRLHWPEKESHSLSIIYKNGESSLDLVCKDRDQAECWYLGLTALISAPSTPLLLVNSTNSRRINSCTNSPPSYIQQRSRLFTVRDGRNFPKVHSGIHACHDFYAGT
;
A
#
# COMPACT_ATOMS: atom_id res chain seq x y z
N MET A 1 -21.56 -38.51 -13.39
CA MET A 1 -21.23 -38.47 -11.95
C MET A 1 -20.59 -37.13 -11.65
N ALA A 2 -21.34 -36.22 -11.02
CA ALA A 2 -20.84 -34.90 -10.61
C ALA A 2 -20.07 -35.07 -9.30
N GLY A 3 -18.74 -35.07 -9.38
CA GLY A 3 -17.86 -35.04 -8.22
C GLY A 3 -17.68 -33.60 -7.75
N GLY A 4 -18.52 -33.16 -6.80
CA GLY A 4 -18.31 -31.92 -6.07
C GLY A 4 -17.06 -32.03 -5.20
N PHE A 5 -15.98 -31.39 -5.63
CA PHE A 5 -14.82 -31.10 -4.81
C PHE A 5 -14.52 -29.61 -4.92
N GLU A 6 -14.03 -29.03 -3.83
CA GLU A 6 -13.63 -27.63 -3.66
C GLU A 6 -14.68 -26.65 -3.11
N TRP A 7 -15.03 -26.82 -1.82
CA TRP A 7 -15.30 -25.67 -0.96
C TRP A 7 -14.73 -25.79 0.46
N ARG A 8 -13.97 -26.85 0.78
CA ARG A 8 -13.30 -27.00 2.08
C ARG A 8 -11.88 -26.42 2.14
N THR A 9 -11.28 -26.04 1.02
CA THR A 9 -9.90 -25.54 0.93
C THR A 9 -9.78 -24.01 0.97
N SER A 10 -10.89 -23.28 0.79
CA SER A 10 -10.87 -21.82 0.72
C SER A 10 -10.51 -21.17 2.06
N ALA A 11 -11.11 -21.64 3.17
CA ALA A 11 -10.87 -21.06 4.49
C ALA A 11 -9.43 -21.27 5.01
N SER A 12 -8.82 -22.44 4.73
CA SER A 12 -7.43 -22.71 5.10
C SER A 12 -6.44 -21.91 4.25
N THR A 13 -6.77 -21.70 2.98
CA THR A 13 -5.94 -20.88 2.07
C THR A 13 -5.99 -19.42 2.46
N THR A 14 -7.16 -18.88 2.82
CA THR A 14 -7.29 -17.49 3.29
C THR A 14 -6.47 -17.23 4.55
N ARG A 15 -6.53 -18.12 5.54
CA ARG A 15 -5.72 -18.00 6.77
C ARG A 15 -4.22 -18.06 6.49
N GLY A 16 -3.79 -18.93 5.57
CA GLY A 16 -2.39 -19.02 5.15
C GLY A 16 -1.90 -17.76 4.44
N VAL A 17 -2.75 -17.16 3.60
CA VAL A 17 -2.46 -15.90 2.88
C VAL A 17 -2.34 -14.73 3.85
N GLU A 18 -3.27 -14.59 4.79
CA GLU A 18 -3.20 -13.53 5.82
C GLU A 18 -1.90 -13.62 6.61
N GLN A 19 -1.53 -14.81 7.06
CA GLN A 19 -0.28 -15.02 7.79
C GLN A 19 0.95 -14.71 6.92
N ALA A 20 0.93 -15.08 5.65
CA ALA A 20 2.01 -14.76 4.71
C ALA A 20 2.15 -13.24 4.50
N ILE A 21 1.04 -12.50 4.44
CA ILE A 21 1.05 -11.04 4.32
C ILE A 21 1.60 -10.39 5.59
N ILE A 22 1.26 -10.91 6.77
CA ILE A 22 1.83 -10.46 8.04
C ILE A 22 3.36 -10.66 8.02
N THR A 23 3.84 -11.86 7.67
CA THR A 23 5.27 -12.16 7.54
C THR A 23 5.97 -11.25 6.52
N LEU A 24 5.31 -10.91 5.42
CA LEU A 24 5.84 -9.97 4.43
C LEU A 24 5.99 -8.54 5.00
N LYS A 25 5.02 -8.08 5.80
CA LYS A 25 5.07 -6.75 6.46
C LYS A 25 6.15 -6.67 7.55
N GLU A 26 6.31 -7.74 8.33
CA GLU A 26 7.44 -7.88 9.26
C GLU A 26 8.77 -7.79 8.50
N GLY A 27 8.81 -8.42 7.33
CA GLY A 27 9.95 -8.43 6.44
C GLY A 27 10.96 -9.52 6.78
N ALA A 28 11.91 -9.72 5.87
CA ALA A 28 12.91 -10.77 5.99
C ALA A 28 14.29 -10.30 5.54
N HIS A 29 15.33 -10.88 6.14
CA HIS A 29 16.70 -10.76 5.69
C HIS A 29 16.93 -11.73 4.53
N LEU A 30 16.86 -11.19 3.31
CA LEU A 30 16.97 -11.97 2.08
C LEU A 30 18.29 -11.65 1.38
N LEU A 31 18.82 -12.62 0.65
CA LEU A 31 19.99 -12.42 -0.18
C LEU A 31 19.55 -11.94 -1.57
N LYS A 32 19.85 -10.70 -1.92
CA LYS A 32 19.53 -10.12 -3.22
C LYS A 32 20.61 -10.40 -4.26
N CYS A 33 20.19 -10.93 -5.41
CA CYS A 33 21.05 -11.20 -6.55
C CYS A 33 20.95 -10.06 -7.58
N GLY A 34 22.05 -9.33 -7.77
CA GLY A 34 22.15 -8.23 -8.73
C GLY A 34 22.60 -8.67 -10.12
N LYS A 35 22.60 -7.75 -11.09
CA LYS A 35 23.16 -8.00 -12.45
C LYS A 35 24.67 -8.26 -12.46
N ARG A 36 25.40 -7.73 -11.47
CA ARG A 36 26.86 -7.81 -11.37
C ARG A 36 27.28 -7.93 -9.91
N GLY A 37 28.33 -8.71 -9.68
CA GLY A 37 28.98 -8.87 -8.38
C GLY A 37 28.30 -9.88 -7.45
N LYS A 38 28.86 -10.01 -6.25
CA LYS A 38 28.40 -10.94 -5.22
C LYS A 38 26.99 -10.56 -4.72
N PRO A 39 26.09 -11.55 -4.49
CA PRO A 39 24.81 -11.31 -3.83
C PRO A 39 24.97 -10.62 -2.47
N LYS A 40 23.99 -9.80 -2.08
CA LYS A 40 24.07 -8.99 -0.85
C LYS A 40 22.84 -9.20 0.01
N PHE A 41 23.06 -9.36 1.32
CA PHE A 41 21.94 -9.41 2.27
C PHE A 41 21.26 -8.04 2.34
N CYS A 42 19.93 -8.06 2.31
CA CYS A 42 19.11 -6.89 2.54
C CYS A 42 17.82 -7.28 3.24
N THR A 43 17.34 -6.41 4.12
CA THR A 43 15.99 -6.53 4.66
C THR A 43 15.00 -6.06 3.61
N VAL A 44 14.13 -6.97 3.17
CA VAL A 44 13.02 -6.67 2.28
C VAL A 44 11.75 -6.78 3.10
N ARG A 45 10.84 -5.81 2.96
CA ARG A 45 9.53 -5.82 3.62
C ARG A 45 8.44 -5.33 2.68
N LEU A 46 7.20 -5.71 2.95
CA LEU A 46 6.02 -5.11 2.35
C LEU A 46 5.67 -3.82 3.08
N SER A 47 5.23 -2.82 2.33
CA SER A 47 4.68 -1.58 2.88
C SER A 47 3.40 -1.87 3.66
N TYR A 48 3.08 -1.04 4.66
CA TYR A 48 1.91 -1.26 5.51
C TYR A 48 0.59 -1.22 4.73
N ASP A 49 0.53 -0.37 3.70
CA ASP A 49 -0.55 -0.24 2.72
C ASP A 49 -0.62 -1.36 1.68
N GLU A 50 0.32 -2.33 1.74
CA GLU A 50 0.36 -3.50 0.86
C GLU A 50 0.57 -3.19 -0.63
N ARG A 51 0.95 -1.95 -1.01
CA ARG A 51 1.14 -1.59 -2.43
C ARG A 51 2.57 -1.65 -2.94
N ALA A 52 3.55 -1.80 -2.06
CA ALA A 52 4.96 -1.77 -2.47
C ALA A 52 5.86 -2.66 -1.60
N LEU A 53 6.87 -3.25 -2.22
CA LEU A 53 8.01 -3.86 -1.54
C LEU A 53 9.08 -2.82 -1.32
N ILE A 54 9.64 -2.77 -0.12
CA ILE A 54 10.65 -1.80 0.33
C ILE A 54 11.91 -2.54 0.75
N TRP A 55 13.07 -2.10 0.27
CA TRP A 55 14.37 -2.59 0.72
C TRP A 55 15.41 -1.48 0.68
N TYR A 56 16.49 -1.64 1.43
CA TYR A 56 17.60 -0.70 1.43
C TYR A 56 18.79 -1.26 0.66
N SER A 57 19.41 -0.41 -0.16
CA SER A 57 20.60 -0.76 -0.93
C SER A 57 21.58 0.40 -0.89
N LYS A 58 22.80 0.17 -0.37
CA LYS A 58 23.85 1.22 -0.24
C LYS A 58 23.32 2.49 0.45
N ASN A 59 22.63 2.32 1.58
CA ASN A 59 21.95 3.39 2.34
C ASN A 59 20.87 4.19 1.57
N ARG A 60 20.43 3.70 0.40
CA ARG A 60 19.29 4.26 -0.31
C ARG A 60 18.10 3.32 -0.20
N GLY A 61 16.99 3.84 0.32
CA GLY A 61 15.70 3.17 0.25
C GLY A 61 15.29 2.98 -1.20
N LYS A 62 14.76 1.81 -1.51
CA LYS A 62 14.20 1.42 -2.79
C LYS A 62 12.82 0.85 -2.54
N HIS A 63 11.90 1.14 -3.45
CA HIS A 63 10.56 0.60 -3.43
C HIS A 63 10.22 0.02 -4.81
N LEU A 64 9.41 -1.04 -4.82
CA LEU A 64 8.81 -1.64 -6.01
C LEU A 64 7.31 -1.67 -5.82
N SER A 65 6.56 -0.93 -6.65
CA SER A 65 5.11 -0.99 -6.63
C SER A 65 4.62 -2.35 -7.12
N LEU A 66 3.72 -2.98 -6.36
CA LEU A 66 3.11 -4.27 -6.74
C LEU A 66 2.27 -4.15 -8.01
N ASN A 67 1.69 -2.98 -8.30
CA ASN A 67 0.99 -2.74 -9.56
C ASN A 67 1.90 -2.84 -10.80
N SER A 68 3.21 -2.65 -10.62
CA SER A 68 4.20 -2.80 -11.70
C SER A 68 4.78 -4.21 -11.82
N VAL A 69 4.42 -5.10 -10.88
CA VAL A 69 4.83 -6.49 -10.87
C VAL A 69 3.94 -7.25 -11.84
N PHE A 70 4.57 -7.93 -12.79
CA PHE A 70 3.89 -8.75 -13.78
C PHE A 70 3.63 -10.16 -13.23
N SER A 71 4.63 -10.75 -12.58
CA SER A 71 4.52 -12.09 -12.00
C SER A 71 5.57 -12.34 -10.93
N VAL A 72 5.32 -13.36 -10.12
CA VAL A 72 6.26 -13.87 -9.11
C VAL A 72 6.53 -15.32 -9.43
N VAL A 73 7.79 -15.74 -9.31
CA VAL A 73 8.23 -17.06 -9.75
C VAL A 73 9.15 -17.66 -8.69
N LEU A 74 8.83 -18.87 -8.24
CA LEU A 74 9.73 -19.69 -7.41
C LEU A 74 10.78 -20.41 -8.25
N GLY A 75 11.96 -20.64 -7.67
CA GLY A 75 13.06 -21.33 -8.32
C GLY A 75 14.01 -20.41 -9.07
N GLN A 76 15.08 -21.01 -9.62
CA GLN A 76 16.06 -20.31 -10.46
C GLN A 76 15.56 -20.21 -11.91
N LYS A 77 14.43 -19.54 -12.13
CA LYS A 77 13.89 -19.39 -13.50
C LYS A 77 14.44 -18.17 -14.25
N THR A 78 15.20 -17.30 -13.57
CA THR A 78 15.82 -16.12 -14.17
C THR A 78 17.29 -16.34 -14.48
N THR A 79 17.76 -15.76 -15.58
CA THR A 79 19.17 -15.85 -16.04
C THR A 79 20.17 -15.36 -15.00
N LYS A 80 19.78 -14.50 -14.04
CA LYS A 80 20.70 -14.07 -12.96
C LYS A 80 20.94 -15.16 -11.93
N LEU A 81 19.92 -15.94 -11.61
CA LEU A 81 20.02 -17.02 -10.63
C LEU A 81 20.66 -18.27 -11.23
N LEU A 82 20.35 -18.59 -12.50
CA LEU A 82 20.99 -19.69 -13.22
C LEU A 82 22.53 -19.52 -13.29
N ARG A 83 23.02 -18.27 -13.38
CA ARG A 83 24.46 -17.96 -13.36
C ARG A 83 25.15 -18.27 -12.03
N LEU A 84 24.42 -18.36 -10.92
CA LEU A 84 25.00 -18.68 -9.62
C LEU A 84 25.31 -20.18 -9.48
N HIS A 85 24.86 -21.06 -10.40
CA HIS A 85 25.10 -22.50 -10.38
C HIS A 85 24.87 -23.13 -9.00
N TRP A 86 23.76 -22.76 -8.33
CA TRP A 86 23.43 -23.22 -6.98
C TRP A 86 22.16 -24.08 -6.98
N PRO A 87 22.20 -25.32 -7.52
CA PRO A 87 21.01 -26.17 -7.62
C PRO A 87 20.37 -26.46 -6.25
N GLU A 88 21.19 -26.59 -5.19
CA GLU A 88 20.72 -26.79 -3.81
C GLU A 88 19.85 -25.66 -3.27
N LYS A 89 19.93 -24.45 -3.83
CA LYS A 89 19.17 -23.27 -3.38
C LYS A 89 18.01 -22.91 -4.29
N GLU A 90 17.67 -23.76 -5.24
CA GLU A 90 16.52 -23.54 -6.13
C GLU A 90 15.23 -23.41 -5.33
N SER A 91 14.99 -24.30 -4.35
CA SER A 91 13.80 -24.25 -3.50
C SER A 91 13.72 -23.02 -2.58
N HIS A 92 14.83 -22.30 -2.40
CA HIS A 92 14.90 -21.08 -1.61
C HIS A 92 14.85 -19.81 -2.46
N SER A 93 14.88 -19.96 -3.79
CA SER A 93 15.00 -18.85 -4.73
C SER A 93 13.62 -18.32 -5.13
N LEU A 94 13.49 -16.99 -5.18
CA LEU A 94 12.28 -16.28 -5.55
C LEU A 94 12.63 -15.11 -6.47
N SER A 95 11.93 -14.98 -7.59
CA SER A 95 12.13 -13.90 -8.54
C SER A 95 10.83 -13.14 -8.78
N ILE A 96 10.87 -11.83 -8.56
CA ILE A 96 9.75 -10.92 -8.79
C ILE A 96 9.99 -10.21 -10.11
N ILE A 97 9.15 -10.47 -11.10
CA ILE A 97 9.24 -9.94 -12.46
C ILE A 97 8.39 -8.67 -12.55
N TYR A 98 9.00 -7.56 -12.95
CA TYR A 98 8.36 -6.24 -13.01
C TYR A 98 8.75 -5.51 -14.28
N LYS A 99 8.08 -4.39 -14.58
CA LYS A 99 8.18 -3.69 -15.88
C LYS A 99 7.87 -4.63 -17.05
N ASN A 100 6.71 -5.28 -16.99
CA ASN A 100 6.20 -6.08 -18.10
C ASN A 100 7.14 -7.21 -18.57
N GLY A 101 7.96 -7.78 -17.68
CA GLY A 101 8.90 -8.84 -18.02
C GLY A 101 10.37 -8.41 -18.19
N GLU A 102 10.64 -7.11 -18.31
CA GLU A 102 11.98 -6.62 -18.66
C GLU A 102 12.96 -6.61 -17.49
N SER A 103 12.45 -6.64 -16.25
CA SER A 103 13.28 -6.57 -15.05
C SER A 103 12.86 -7.60 -14.02
N SER A 104 13.83 -8.11 -13.27
CA SER A 104 13.60 -9.02 -12.16
C SER A 104 14.34 -8.57 -10.90
N LEU A 105 13.65 -8.70 -9.76
CA LEU A 105 14.23 -8.64 -8.43
C LEU A 105 14.39 -10.09 -7.96
N ASP A 106 15.62 -10.59 -8.04
CA ASP A 106 15.95 -11.97 -7.69
C ASP A 106 16.42 -12.02 -6.22
N LEU A 107 15.78 -12.86 -5.42
CA LEU A 107 15.95 -13.01 -3.99
C LEU A 107 16.20 -14.47 -3.66
N VAL A 108 17.05 -14.73 -2.66
CA VAL A 108 17.24 -16.06 -2.09
C VAL A 108 16.88 -15.97 -0.60
N CYS A 109 15.91 -16.78 -0.20
CA CYS A 109 15.42 -16.92 1.15
C CYS A 109 16.35 -17.77 2.00
N LYS A 110 16.13 -17.75 3.31
CA LYS A 110 16.85 -18.58 4.27
C LYS A 110 16.52 -20.06 4.09
N ASP A 111 15.24 -20.35 3.88
CA ASP A 111 14.67 -21.70 3.81
C ASP A 111 13.50 -21.74 2.84
N ARG A 112 13.00 -22.95 2.57
CA ARG A 112 11.95 -23.21 1.59
C ARG A 112 10.61 -22.67 2.06
N ASP A 113 10.28 -22.85 3.33
CA ASP A 113 9.03 -22.36 3.92
C ASP A 113 8.93 -20.84 3.79
N GLN A 114 10.03 -20.12 4.03
CA GLN A 114 10.10 -18.68 3.80
C GLN A 114 9.87 -18.34 2.32
N ALA A 115 10.49 -19.05 1.38
CA ALA A 115 10.27 -18.79 -0.05
C ALA A 115 8.81 -19.02 -0.46
N GLU A 116 8.19 -20.10 0.01
CA GLU A 116 6.78 -20.42 -0.24
C GLU A 116 5.83 -19.39 0.39
N CYS A 117 6.07 -18.97 1.64
CA CYS A 117 5.30 -17.89 2.28
C CYS A 117 5.39 -16.58 1.49
N TRP A 118 6.59 -16.20 1.06
CA TRP A 118 6.78 -14.98 0.26
C TRP A 118 6.07 -15.07 -1.10
N TYR A 119 6.16 -16.22 -1.77
CA TYR A 119 5.45 -16.47 -3.03
C TYR A 119 3.93 -16.40 -2.85
N LEU A 120 3.40 -17.08 -1.83
CA LEU A 120 1.97 -17.13 -1.53
C LEU A 120 1.42 -15.72 -1.26
N GLY A 121 2.08 -14.96 -0.37
CA GLY A 121 1.63 -13.61 -0.02
C GLY A 121 1.74 -12.63 -1.18
N LEU A 122 2.83 -12.65 -1.96
CA LEU A 122 2.98 -11.75 -3.11
C LEU A 122 2.01 -12.09 -4.24
N THR A 123 1.79 -13.38 -4.51
CA THR A 123 0.82 -13.82 -5.52
C THR A 123 -0.58 -13.37 -5.14
N ALA A 124 -0.96 -13.53 -3.87
CA ALA A 124 -2.25 -13.06 -3.38
C ALA A 124 -2.43 -11.54 -3.56
N LEU A 125 -1.39 -10.75 -3.27
CA LEU A 125 -1.44 -9.28 -3.42
C LEU A 125 -1.51 -8.81 -4.87
N ILE A 126 -0.87 -9.54 -5.80
CA ILE A 126 -0.90 -9.21 -7.23
C ILE A 126 -2.22 -9.66 -7.87
N SER A 127 -2.76 -10.81 -7.45
CA SER A 127 -4.04 -11.33 -7.94
C SER A 127 -5.25 -10.61 -7.33
N ALA A 128 -5.11 -10.02 -6.14
CA ALA A 128 -6.18 -9.26 -5.52
C ALA A 128 -6.41 -7.92 -6.26
N PRO A 129 -7.64 -7.66 -6.76
CA PRO A 129 -7.98 -6.35 -7.29
C PRO A 129 -8.02 -5.34 -6.14
N SER A 130 -6.90 -4.65 -5.92
CA SER A 130 -6.76 -3.35 -5.23
C SER A 130 -7.72 -3.05 -4.07
N THR A 131 -8.08 -4.01 -3.24
CA THR A 131 -8.90 -3.77 -2.05
C THR A 131 -7.98 -3.92 -0.84
N PRO A 132 -7.77 -2.86 -0.03
CA PRO A 132 -7.01 -3.01 1.20
C PRO A 132 -7.70 -4.07 2.06
N LEU A 133 -6.97 -5.08 2.50
CA LEU A 133 -7.51 -6.21 3.29
C LEU A 133 -7.97 -5.79 4.71
N LEU A 134 -8.18 -4.50 4.95
CA LEU A 134 -8.83 -3.96 6.14
C LEU A 134 -10.37 -4.08 6.10
N LEU A 135 -10.95 -4.71 5.06
CA LEU A 135 -12.39 -4.95 4.95
C LEU A 135 -12.78 -6.43 5.12
N VAL A 136 -12.08 -7.20 5.97
CA VAL A 136 -12.49 -8.56 6.34
C VAL A 136 -12.90 -8.69 7.81
N ASN A 137 -13.51 -7.64 8.35
CA ASN A 137 -14.30 -7.72 9.58
C ASN A 137 -15.70 -7.15 9.34
N SER A 138 -16.54 -7.88 8.58
CA SER A 138 -18.00 -7.69 8.66
C SER A 138 -18.73 -8.98 8.29
N THR A 139 -18.56 -10.00 9.13
CA THR A 139 -19.57 -11.05 9.25
C THR A 139 -20.85 -10.40 9.79
N ASN A 140 -21.95 -10.54 9.02
CA ASN A 140 -23.35 -10.22 9.35
C ASN A 140 -23.93 -8.91 8.74
N SER A 141 -23.96 -8.79 7.41
CA SER A 141 -25.03 -8.02 6.76
C SER A 141 -26.19 -8.96 6.46
N ARG A 142 -27.03 -9.16 7.47
CA ARG A 142 -28.40 -9.62 7.26
C ARG A 142 -29.09 -8.55 6.42
N ARG A 143 -29.65 -8.96 5.27
CA ARG A 143 -30.58 -8.20 4.41
C ARG A 143 -31.14 -6.94 5.07
N ILE A 144 -30.75 -5.77 4.58
CA ILE A 144 -31.58 -4.57 4.68
C ILE A 144 -32.02 -4.24 3.26
N ASN A 145 -33.19 -4.74 2.91
CA ASN A 145 -33.98 -4.32 1.77
C ASN A 145 -34.51 -2.91 2.06
N SER A 146 -33.82 -1.89 1.54
CA SER A 146 -34.26 -0.49 1.59
C SER A 146 -35.39 -0.26 0.59
N CYS A 147 -36.62 -0.54 1.01
CA CYS A 147 -37.81 -0.20 0.26
C CYS A 147 -38.21 1.26 0.58
N THR A 148 -38.06 2.13 -0.42
CA THR A 148 -39.00 3.18 -0.84
C THR A 148 -40.12 3.56 0.14
N ASN A 149 -40.17 4.84 0.55
CA ASN A 149 -41.41 5.64 0.68
C ASN A 149 -41.05 7.10 1.02
N SER A 150 -40.86 7.93 0.01
CA SER A 150 -41.00 9.38 0.16
C SER A 150 -42.49 9.72 0.09
N PRO A 151 -43.06 10.51 1.03
CA PRO A 151 -44.32 11.19 0.78
C PRO A 151 -44.05 12.52 0.05
N PRO A 152 -44.77 12.84 -1.03
CA PRO A 152 -44.78 14.14 -1.67
C PRO A 152 -45.73 15.13 -0.96
N SER A 153 -45.64 16.41 -1.31
CA SER A 153 -46.52 17.57 -0.97
C SER A 153 -45.92 18.51 0.10
N TYR A 154 -45.95 19.85 0.02
CA TYR A 154 -46.51 20.81 -0.93
C TYR A 154 -45.88 22.19 -0.63
N ILE A 155 -45.76 23.02 -1.66
CA ILE A 155 -45.20 24.38 -1.64
C ILE A 155 -46.11 25.32 -0.82
N GLN A 156 -45.54 26.14 0.07
CA GLN A 156 -46.16 27.43 0.38
C GLN A 156 -45.14 28.57 0.40
N GLN A 157 -45.08 29.20 -0.76
CA GLN A 157 -44.59 30.53 -1.08
C GLN A 157 -45.10 31.58 -0.08
N ARG A 158 -44.19 32.39 0.49
CA ARG A 158 -44.50 33.79 0.81
C ARG A 158 -43.24 34.65 0.83
N SER A 159 -43.43 35.84 0.30
CA SER A 159 -42.46 36.74 -0.26
C SER A 159 -42.51 38.08 0.48
N ARG A 160 -41.41 38.86 0.37
CA ARG A 160 -41.32 40.33 0.52
C ARG A 160 -41.38 40.87 1.96
N LEU A 161 -40.76 41.97 2.36
CA LEU A 161 -39.73 42.94 1.90
C LEU A 161 -39.52 43.89 3.13
N PHE A 162 -38.32 44.44 3.32
CA PHE A 162 -37.98 45.80 3.83
C PHE A 162 -38.75 46.42 5.05
N THR A 163 -38.22 47.17 6.02
CA THR A 163 -36.97 47.95 6.19
C THR A 163 -37.05 48.75 7.51
N VAL A 164 -35.88 49.30 7.94
CA VAL A 164 -35.68 50.67 8.52
C VAL A 164 -36.06 50.84 10.01
N ARG A 165 -35.30 51.49 10.90
CA ARG A 165 -34.06 52.31 10.96
C ARG A 165 -33.81 52.58 12.47
N ASP A 166 -32.77 53.20 13.03
CA ASP A 166 -31.52 53.89 12.67
C ASP A 166 -30.89 54.29 14.03
N GLY A 167 -29.59 54.55 14.08
CA GLY A 167 -29.00 55.26 15.21
C GLY A 167 -27.48 55.30 15.30
N ARG A 168 -26.82 55.88 14.27
CA ARG A 168 -25.75 56.93 14.34
C ARG A 168 -24.55 56.72 15.32
N ASN A 169 -23.28 57.03 15.06
CA ASN A 169 -22.50 57.61 13.95
C ASN A 169 -20.99 57.51 14.33
N PHE A 170 -20.10 57.56 13.33
CA PHE A 170 -18.63 57.58 13.41
C PHE A 170 -18.05 58.91 13.96
N PRO A 171 -16.74 58.99 14.22
CA PRO A 171 -15.87 59.56 13.17
C PRO A 171 -14.53 58.85 12.97
N LYS A 172 -14.05 58.92 11.72
CA LYS A 172 -12.65 58.67 11.31
C LYS A 172 -11.97 60.04 11.22
N VAL A 173 -10.79 60.19 11.83
CA VAL A 173 -9.92 61.37 11.65
C VAL A 173 -8.49 60.92 11.32
N HIS A 174 -7.84 61.71 10.47
CA HIS A 174 -6.57 61.53 9.75
C HIS A 174 -5.31 61.94 10.54
N SER A 175 -4.15 61.64 9.93
CA SER A 175 -2.79 62.20 10.16
C SER A 175 -2.00 61.48 11.25
N GLY A 176 -0.75 61.05 11.11
CA GLY A 176 0.34 61.41 10.20
C GLY A 176 1.63 61.48 11.04
N ILE A 177 2.79 61.26 10.40
CA ILE A 177 4.14 61.65 10.84
C ILE A 177 4.90 60.66 11.75
N HIS A 178 5.83 59.92 11.12
CA HIS A 178 7.28 59.87 11.37
C HIS A 178 7.81 60.12 12.79
N ALA A 179 8.55 59.14 13.35
CA ALA A 179 9.93 59.34 13.84
C ALA A 179 10.58 58.00 14.20
N CYS A 180 11.60 57.61 13.44
CA CYS A 180 12.71 56.83 13.95
C CYS A 180 13.51 57.70 14.92
N HIS A 181 14.06 57.12 15.98
CA HIS A 181 15.27 57.66 16.59
C HIS A 181 16.14 56.51 17.11
N ASP A 182 17.32 56.40 16.50
CA ASP A 182 18.48 55.66 16.97
C ASP A 182 19.13 56.31 18.20
N PHE A 183 20.13 55.57 18.73
CA PHE A 183 21.24 55.98 19.62
C PHE A 183 20.92 56.10 21.14
N TYR A 184 21.77 55.67 22.10
CA TYR A 184 23.24 55.69 22.16
C TYR A 184 23.82 54.60 23.13
N ALA A 185 25.16 54.43 22.99
CA ALA A 185 26.20 53.68 23.72
C ALA A 185 26.04 53.46 25.24
N GLY A 186 26.76 52.55 25.90
CA GLY A 186 28.22 52.32 25.97
C GLY A 186 28.45 51.72 27.36
N THR A 187 29.42 50.84 27.60
CA THR A 187 30.88 51.04 27.57
C THR A 187 31.59 49.71 27.43
#